data_AF-J9EQP5-F1
#
_entry.id   AF-J9EQP5-F1
#
_cell.length_a   1.000
_cell.length_b   1.000
_cell.length_c   1.000
_cell.angle_alpha   90.00
_cell.angle_beta   90.00
_cell.angle_gamma   90.00
#
_symmetry.space_group_name_H-M   'P 1'
#
loop_
_entity.id
_entity.type
_entity.pdbx_description
1 polymer ?
#
loop_
_entity_poly.entity_id
_entity_poly.type
_entity_poly.pdbx_seq_one_letter_code
_entity_poly.pdbx_strand_id
1 'polypeptide(L)'
;MELRVGGRFRLGRKIGSGSFGDIYLGQNIVTQEEVAIKLECVKTKHPQLHIEARLYKLMSGGIGIPQVSIIRGTSFAALPTFFLNYMRKLTIFVSG
;
A
#
# COMPACT_ATOMS: atom_id res chain seq x y z
N MET A 1 11.99 10.83 11.40
CA MET A 1 10.69 11.20 10.80
C MET A 1 9.97 9.90 10.48
N GLU A 2 8.81 9.64 11.08
CA GLU A 2 8.07 8.38 10.90
C GLU A 2 7.05 8.55 9.76
N LEU A 3 7.25 7.84 8.65
CA LEU A 3 6.33 7.87 7.52
C LEU A 3 5.10 7.03 7.89
N ARG A 4 3.93 7.65 7.89
CA ARG A 4 2.67 6.97 8.20
C ARG A 4 1.73 7.02 7.01
N VAL A 5 0.88 6.01 6.93
CA VAL A 5 -0.02 5.72 5.83
C VAL A 5 -1.45 5.60 6.36
N GLY A 6 -2.32 6.48 5.86
CA GLY A 6 -3.72 6.54 6.30
C GLY A 6 -3.89 6.72 7.81
N GLY A 7 -2.90 7.32 8.49
CA GLY A 7 -2.82 7.47 9.95
C GLY A 7 -2.66 6.18 10.75
N ARG A 8 -2.78 4.99 10.13
CA ARG A 8 -2.87 3.69 10.81
C ARG A 8 -1.68 2.78 10.57
N PHE A 9 -0.92 2.99 9.51
CA PHE A 9 0.17 2.10 9.11
C PHE A 9 1.48 2.85 9.08
N ARG A 10 2.50 2.33 9.75
CA ARG A 10 3.88 2.79 9.63
C ARG A 10 4.45 2.24 8.33
N LEU A 11 5.05 3.10 7.50
CA LEU A 11 5.78 2.70 6.32
C LEU A 11 7.25 2.45 6.70
N GLY A 12 7.73 1.25 6.46
CA GLY A 12 9.08 0.81 6.74
C GLY A 12 9.97 0.78 5.49
N ARG A 13 10.95 -0.13 5.49
CA ARG A 13 11.90 -0.28 4.38
C ARG A 13 11.22 -0.80 3.11
N LYS A 14 11.76 -0.41 1.95
CA LYS A 14 11.42 -1.01 0.68
C LYS A 14 11.84 -2.48 0.68
N ILE A 15 10.94 -3.37 0.26
CA ILE A 15 11.19 -4.82 0.17
C ILE A 15 11.12 -5.34 -1.26
N GLY A 16 10.58 -4.54 -2.19
CA GLY A 16 10.54 -4.90 -3.59
C GLY A 16 10.17 -3.73 -4.49
N SER A 17 10.36 -3.93 -5.78
CA SER A 17 9.89 -3.03 -6.84
C SER A 17 9.61 -3.83 -8.09
N GLY A 18 8.65 -3.36 -8.89
CA GLY A 18 8.38 -3.90 -10.20
C GLY A 18 7.74 -2.87 -11.11
N SER A 19 7.29 -3.31 -12.29
CA SER A 19 6.66 -2.45 -13.30
C SER A 19 5.42 -1.70 -12.81
N PHE A 20 4.78 -2.19 -11.75
CA PHE A 20 3.50 -1.69 -11.24
C PHE A 20 3.62 -0.98 -9.89
N GLY A 21 4.84 -0.56 -9.53
CA GLY A 21 5.10 0.21 -8.33
C GLY A 21 6.12 -0.42 -7.38
N ASP A 22 6.23 0.20 -6.22
CA ASP A 22 7.16 -0.16 -5.16
C ASP A 22 6.42 -0.85 -4.01
N ILE A 23 7.06 -1.84 -3.38
CA ILE A 23 6.52 -2.58 -2.24
C ILE A 23 7.39 -2.30 -1.02
N TYR A 24 6.74 -1.91 0.07
CA TYR A 24 7.36 -1.59 1.34
C TYR A 24 6.85 -2.53 2.42
N LEU A 25 7.72 -2.89 3.36
CA LEU A 25 7.27 -3.47 4.62
C LEU A 25 6.58 -2.36 5.41
N GLY A 26 5.44 -2.65 6.00
CA GLY A 26 4.73 -1.76 6.90
C GLY A 26 4.26 -2.48 8.14
N GLN A 27 3.76 -1.70 9.10
CA GLN A 27 3.21 -2.24 10.33
C GLN A 27 1.92 -1.49 10.69
N ASN A 28 0.87 -2.22 11.03
CA ASN A 28 -0.32 -1.61 11.62
C ASN A 28 0.03 -1.12 13.03
N ILE A 29 -0.15 0.18 13.30
CA ILE A 29 0.25 0.80 14.57
C ILE A 29 -0.64 0.31 15.72
N VAL A 30 -1.89 -0.09 15.43
CA VAL A 30 -2.86 -0.56 16.42
C VAL A 30 -2.67 -2.05 16.70
N THR A 31 -2.66 -2.89 15.66
CA THR A 31 -2.57 -4.35 15.82
C THR A 31 -1.14 -4.88 15.92
N GLN A 32 -0.14 -4.05 15.63
CA GLN A 32 1.27 -4.42 15.49
C GLN A 32 1.58 -5.44 14.39
N GLU A 33 0.58 -5.80 13.57
CA GLU A 33 0.73 -6.74 12.46
C GLU A 33 1.60 -6.17 11.35
N GLU A 34 2.50 -7.00 10.83
CA GLU A 34 3.27 -6.69 9.64
C GLU A 34 2.39 -6.79 8.39
N VAL A 35 2.58 -5.84 7.48
CA VAL A 35 1.83 -5.75 6.22
C VAL A 35 2.77 -5.39 5.07
N ALA A 36 2.41 -5.76 3.85
CA ALA A 36 3.07 -5.26 2.66
C ALA A 36 2.28 -4.09 2.08
N ILE A 37 2.95 -2.96 1.84
CA ILE A 37 2.36 -1.74 1.32
C ILE A 37 2.82 -1.53 -0.12
N LYS A 38 1.89 -1.57 -1.07
CA LYS A 38 2.18 -1.32 -2.49
C LYS A 38 1.79 0.11 -2.87
N LEU A 39 2.73 0.81 -3.48
CA LEU A 39 2.61 2.20 -3.93
C LEU A 39 2.73 2.28 -5.45
N GLU A 40 1.74 2.90 -6.09
CA GLU A 40 1.74 3.17 -7.54
C GLU A 40 1.92 4.67 -7.80
N CYS A 41 2.81 5.03 -8.73
CA CYS A 41 3.00 6.42 -9.13
C CYS A 41 1.73 6.97 -9.78
N VAL A 42 1.26 8.15 -9.34
CA VAL A 42 0.05 8.78 -9.89
C VAL A 42 0.21 9.15 -11.36
N LYS A 43 1.46 9.41 -11.76
CA LYS A 43 1.82 9.80 -13.12
C LYS A 43 1.91 8.60 -14.08
N THR A 44 1.67 7.37 -13.61
CA THR A 44 1.66 6.20 -14.48
C THR A 44 0.60 6.37 -15.57
N LYS A 45 0.97 6.07 -16.82
CA LYS A 45 0.04 6.13 -17.96
C LYS A 45 -1.08 5.09 -17.85
N HIS A 46 -0.80 3.97 -17.18
CA HIS A 46 -1.71 2.85 -17.03
C HIS A 46 -1.81 2.46 -15.56
N PRO A 47 -2.68 3.11 -14.76
CA PRO A 47 -2.81 2.80 -13.34
C PRO A 47 -3.58 1.49 -13.15
N GLN A 48 -2.91 0.45 -12.66
CA GLN A 48 -3.46 -0.91 -12.55
C GLN A 48 -3.77 -1.29 -11.11
N LEU A 49 -3.23 -0.58 -10.11
CA LEU A 49 -3.34 -0.96 -8.70
C LEU A 49 -4.80 -1.06 -8.21
N HIS A 50 -5.72 -0.28 -8.80
CA HIS A 50 -7.14 -0.37 -8.48
C HIS A 50 -7.84 -1.63 -9.02
N ILE A 51 -7.39 -2.11 -10.19
CA ILE A 51 -7.90 -3.32 -10.82
C ILE A 51 -7.41 -4.52 -10.02
N GLU A 52 -6.12 -4.54 -9.70
CA GLU A 52 -5.49 -5.54 -8.86
C GLU A 52 -6.19 -5.66 -7.50
N ALA A 53 -6.42 -4.54 -6.81
CA ALA A 53 -7.11 -4.56 -5.52
C ALA A 53 -8.55 -5.09 -5.61
N ARG A 54 -9.24 -4.86 -6.74
CA ARG A 54 -10.57 -5.42 -6.98
C ARG A 54 -10.50 -6.93 -7.22
N LEU A 55 -9.49 -7.40 -7.95
CA LEU A 55 -9.27 -8.82 -8.20
C LEU A 55 -9.00 -9.59 -6.90
N TYR A 56 -8.09 -9.08 -6.06
CA TYR A 56 -7.82 -9.69 -4.76
C TYR A 56 -9.06 -9.73 -3.86
N LYS A 57 -9.88 -8.66 -3.86
CA LYS A 57 -11.14 -8.67 -3.12
C LYS A 57 -12.13 -9.71 -3.63
N LEU A 58 -12.20 -9.92 -4.94
CA LEU A 58 -13.07 -10.93 -5.54
C LEU A 58 -12.60 -12.36 -5.20
N MET A 59 -11.29 -12.57 -5.11
CA MET A 59 -10.68 -13.85 -4.75
C MET A 59 -10.56 -14.07 -3.23
N SER A 60 -11.03 -13.10 -2.43
CA SER A 60 -10.94 -13.18 -0.97
C SER A 60 -11.69 -14.41 -0.44
N GLY A 61 -11.08 -15.09 0.54
CA GLY A 61 -11.60 -16.35 1.11
C GLY A 61 -11.00 -17.61 0.48
N GLY A 62 -10.23 -17.49 -0.60
CA GLY A 62 -9.42 -18.59 -1.13
C GLY A 62 -8.17 -18.87 -0.26
N ILE A 63 -7.81 -20.15 -0.12
CA ILE A 63 -6.56 -20.56 0.54
C ILE A 63 -5.36 -19.97 -0.22
N GLY A 64 -4.46 -19.31 0.50
CA GLY A 64 -3.28 -18.66 -0.08
C GLY A 64 -3.57 -17.34 -0.80
N ILE A 65 -4.79 -16.80 -0.70
CA ILE A 65 -5.13 -15.47 -1.25
C ILE A 65 -4.94 -14.39 -0.17
N PRO A 66 -4.06 -13.40 -0.40
CA PRO A 66 -3.84 -12.31 0.54
C PRO A 66 -5.10 -11.47 0.78
N GLN A 67 -5.30 -11.03 2.03
CA GLN A 67 -6.34 -10.07 2.37
C GLN A 67 -5.90 -8.66 2.00
N VAL A 68 -6.76 -7.90 1.33
CA VAL A 68 -6.42 -6.57 0.80
C VAL A 68 -7.28 -5.47 1.42
N SER A 69 -6.60 -4.47 1.96
CA SER A 69 -7.22 -3.24 2.47
C SER A 69 -6.82 -2.05 1.59
N ILE A 70 -7.83 -1.35 1.05
CA ILE A 70 -7.62 -0.15 0.24
C ILE A 70 -7.76 1.06 1.15
N ILE A 71 -6.70 1.85 1.27
CA ILE A 71 -6.76 3.12 2.00
C ILE A 71 -6.94 4.25 1.01
N ARG A 72 -8.02 5.00 1.20
CA ARG A 72 -8.27 6.27 0.52
C ARG A 72 -8.13 7.38 1.56
N GLY A 73 -7.26 8.34 1.33
CA GLY A 73 -7.17 9.53 2.18
C GLY A 73 -5.74 9.89 2.57
N THR A 74 -5.46 11.19 2.45
CA THR A 74 -4.16 11.82 2.66
C THR A 74 -4.11 12.60 3.96
N SER A 75 -3.89 11.94 5.09
CA SER A 75 -3.31 12.60 6.26
C SER A 75 -1.84 12.19 6.31
N PHE A 76 -0.98 13.03 5.74
CA PHE A 76 0.44 12.75 5.53
C PHE A 76 1.27 14.00 5.84
N ALA A 77 1.16 14.49 7.07
CA ALA A 77 1.84 15.72 7.52
C ALA A 77 3.38 15.66 7.54
N ALA A 78 4.03 14.63 6.94
CA ALA A 78 5.47 14.41 7.11
C ALA A 78 6.18 13.61 6.00
N LEU A 79 5.58 13.37 4.81
CA LEU A 79 6.28 12.62 3.77
C LEU A 79 7.24 13.52 2.97
N PRO A 80 8.47 13.05 2.65
CA PRO A 80 9.35 13.71 1.69
C PRO A 80 8.66 13.90 0.33
N THR A 81 8.97 15.01 -0.35
CA THR A 81 8.39 15.42 -1.65
C THR A 81 8.40 14.31 -2.71
N PHE A 82 9.36 13.39 -2.64
CA PHE A 82 9.43 12.20 -3.51
C PHE A 82 8.15 11.34 -3.47
N PHE A 83 7.60 11.12 -2.28
CA PHE A 83 6.39 10.32 -2.09
C PHE A 83 5.13 10.99 -2.64
N LEU A 84 5.12 12.33 -2.77
CA LEU A 84 3.97 13.08 -3.33
C LEU A 84 3.62 12.62 -4.75
N ASN A 85 4.59 12.13 -5.52
CA ASN A 85 4.36 11.60 -6.87
C ASN A 85 3.57 10.28 -6.90
N TYR A 86 3.41 9.58 -5.77
CA TYR A 86 2.70 8.29 -5.64
C TYR A 86 1.27 8.40 -5.05
N MET A 87 0.82 9.60 -4.66
CA MET A 87 -0.27 9.82 -3.70
C MET A 87 -1.74 9.73 -4.21
N ARG A 88 -2.08 8.85 -5.16
CA ARG A 88 -3.50 8.61 -5.52
C ARG A 88 -3.96 7.16 -5.32
N LYS A 89 -3.06 6.18 -5.25
CA LYS A 89 -3.45 4.79 -5.01
C LYS A 89 -2.42 4.10 -4.12
N LEU A 90 -2.91 3.66 -2.97
CA LEU A 90 -2.17 2.95 -1.96
C LEU A 90 -3.03 1.75 -1.56
N THR A 91 -2.46 0.57 -1.68
CA THR A 91 -3.15 -0.69 -1.37
C THR A 91 -2.27 -1.49 -0.42
N ILE A 92 -2.87 -1.97 0.66
CA ILE A 92 -2.21 -2.76 1.71
C ILE A 92 -2.57 -4.22 1.50
N PHE A 93 -1.54 -5.06 1.50
CA PHE A 93 -1.64 -6.51 1.56
C PHE A 93 -1.36 -6.94 3.00
N VAL A 94 -2.30 -7.69 3.57
CA VAL A 94 -2.11 -8.39 4.85
C VAL A 94 -1.73 -9.82 4.50
N SER A 95 -0.62 -10.30 5.07
CA SER A 95 -0.21 -11.70 4.92
C SER A 95 -1.30 -12.61 5.47
N GLY A 96 -1.76 -13.55 4.66
CA GLY A 96 -2.58 -14.68 5.07
C GLY A 96 -1.72 -15.92 5.25
#